data_AF-A0A2G1X1W8-F1
#
_entry.id   AF-A0A2G1X1W8-F1
#
_cell.length_a   1.000
_cell.length_b   1.000
_cell.length_c   1.000
_cell.angle_alpha   90.00
_cell.angle_beta   90.00
_cell.angle_gamma   90.00
#
_symmetry.space_group_name_H-M   'P 1'
#
loop_
_entity.id
_entity.type
_entity.pdbx_description
1 polymer ?
#
loop_
_entity_poly.entity_id
_entity_poly.type
_entity_poly.pdbx_seq_one_letter_code
_entity_poly.pdbx_strand_id
1 'polypeptide(L)'
;MGSCIICGTDVGGGRVCDSHQEDVVFDFRGDAPDDLVPSRFYRGVVDGYAEFGVFVDLAPGVTGLLHRSELDRRLDSLDWEPGDDVFVQVKGVRDNGNVDLGWSIRQADREFRGVLVQESSGEHLPDEETDTDAADDADGADEPTSEEPAEPEATVDADDGGAAEASVDEPAEGEAESAATEQTDEPEADVTDDEGAEPEGDVDSAAAESAESGGEATVDDAKPAESGAADDEADAEPERVSIETLGDAVGDAVRIEGEVVGVRQTGGPTVFEVSDETGAVDVAAFVEPGVRAHPDVEVGDAVRVDGEVESHRGDVQVESEALVLLDGEGAEAVRRRIAEALTDEARPEGLQPLGGDETVAELADGLLDAAEERLGGFDRADRWLVEDLPFEVRGTGNEGTLRDLYDALPEIDRAEIGGTVSIELREGGEEVREQRSFDLVLRDRMGHPLFVADLNDSRDPTPEGTLESLVENGRDIAASNETFAGAFAVTESFFEPGALETASDAVGGGLFSRSKRASFVKLSRKQGYHLCLVEARDGGFHMTVPDL
;
A
#
# COMPACT_ATOMS: atom_id res chain seq x y z
N MET A 1 -35.40 -20.78 -21.78
CA MET A 1 -34.25 -20.02 -22.29
C MET A 1 -34.07 -18.89 -21.31
N GLY A 2 -33.22 -19.13 -20.32
CA GLY A 2 -32.82 -18.12 -19.35
C GLY A 2 -31.55 -17.48 -19.87
N SER A 3 -31.45 -16.16 -19.77
CA SER A 3 -30.26 -15.39 -20.09
C SER A 3 -29.59 -14.92 -18.80
N CYS A 4 -28.26 -14.87 -18.78
CA CYS A 4 -27.52 -14.29 -17.66
C CYS A 4 -27.92 -12.82 -17.44
N ILE A 5 -28.31 -12.46 -16.23
CA ILE A 5 -28.74 -11.08 -15.88
C ILE A 5 -27.62 -10.03 -16.05
N ILE A 6 -26.36 -10.44 -16.02
CA ILE A 6 -25.19 -9.54 -16.15
C ILE A 6 -24.76 -9.33 -17.62
N CYS A 7 -24.71 -10.40 -18.43
CA CYS A 7 -24.15 -10.35 -19.79
C CYS A 7 -25.08 -10.78 -20.93
N GLY A 8 -26.32 -11.21 -20.64
CA GLY A 8 -27.33 -11.58 -21.64
C GLY A 8 -27.13 -12.91 -22.38
N THR A 9 -26.01 -13.62 -22.15
CA THR A 9 -25.75 -14.96 -22.72
C THR A 9 -26.83 -15.97 -22.32
N ASP A 10 -27.32 -16.82 -23.23
CA ASP A 10 -28.25 -17.91 -22.88
C ASP A 10 -27.53 -18.99 -22.06
N VAL A 11 -28.11 -19.32 -20.91
CA VAL A 11 -27.54 -20.24 -19.90
C VAL A 11 -28.41 -21.49 -19.71
N GLY A 12 -29.23 -21.86 -20.70
CA GLY A 12 -29.92 -23.15 -20.78
C GLY A 12 -31.04 -23.41 -19.75
N GLY A 13 -31.14 -22.62 -18.68
CA GLY A 13 -32.16 -22.79 -17.64
C GLY A 13 -32.10 -21.76 -16.50
N GLY A 14 -30.91 -21.46 -15.98
CA GLY A 14 -30.72 -20.53 -14.84
C GLY A 14 -30.83 -19.04 -15.20
N ARG A 15 -30.50 -18.17 -14.24
CA ARG A 15 -30.42 -16.70 -14.43
C ARG A 15 -28.99 -16.12 -14.45
N VAL A 16 -27.95 -16.94 -14.24
CA VAL A 16 -26.53 -16.52 -14.22
C VAL A 16 -25.69 -17.52 -15.02
N CYS A 17 -24.59 -17.07 -15.64
CA CYS A 17 -23.59 -17.96 -16.24
C CYS A 17 -22.42 -18.17 -15.28
N ASP A 18 -21.64 -19.23 -15.47
CA ASP A 18 -20.52 -19.62 -14.60
C ASP A 18 -19.58 -18.46 -14.26
N SER A 19 -19.14 -17.70 -15.27
CA SER A 19 -18.27 -16.51 -15.13
C SER A 19 -18.88 -15.31 -14.38
N HIS A 20 -20.13 -15.38 -13.93
CA HIS A 20 -20.80 -14.35 -13.14
C HIS A 20 -21.51 -14.91 -11.89
N GLN A 21 -21.37 -16.20 -11.57
CA GLN A 21 -22.01 -16.76 -10.35
C GLN A 21 -21.49 -16.11 -9.07
N GLU A 22 -20.27 -15.58 -9.11
CA GLU A 22 -19.64 -14.87 -7.99
C GLU A 22 -20.09 -13.39 -7.88
N ASP A 23 -20.58 -12.81 -8.97
CA ASP A 23 -21.05 -11.43 -9.08
C ASP A 23 -22.53 -11.24 -8.69
N VAL A 24 -23.20 -12.29 -8.24
CA VAL A 24 -24.62 -12.26 -7.89
C VAL A 24 -24.82 -12.85 -6.49
N VAL A 25 -25.57 -12.13 -5.64
CA VAL A 25 -26.03 -12.65 -4.35
C VAL A 25 -27.41 -13.27 -4.49
N PHE A 26 -27.64 -14.35 -3.75
CA PHE A 26 -28.90 -15.08 -3.70
C PHE A 26 -29.58 -14.90 -2.34
N ASP A 27 -30.82 -14.44 -2.35
CA ASP A 27 -31.77 -14.46 -1.22
C ASP A 27 -32.44 -15.85 -1.23
N PHE A 28 -32.18 -16.66 -0.20
CA PHE A 28 -32.65 -18.05 -0.16
C PHE A 28 -33.95 -18.18 0.64
N ARG A 29 -35.00 -18.69 -0.01
CA ARG A 29 -36.34 -18.83 0.57
C ARG A 29 -36.84 -20.28 0.62
N GLY A 30 -35.92 -21.25 0.71
CA GLY A 30 -36.23 -22.67 0.87
C GLY A 30 -36.14 -23.15 2.33
N ASP A 31 -36.96 -24.12 2.70
CA ASP A 31 -36.97 -24.75 4.04
C ASP A 31 -35.94 -25.91 4.20
N ALA A 32 -35.11 -26.20 3.19
CA ALA A 32 -34.24 -27.38 3.16
C ALA A 32 -32.79 -27.03 2.78
N PRO A 33 -31.77 -27.50 3.54
CA PRO A 33 -30.37 -27.27 3.19
C PRO A 33 -29.95 -27.79 1.81
N ASP A 34 -30.50 -28.94 1.39
CA ASP A 34 -30.18 -29.60 0.11
C ASP A 34 -30.58 -28.78 -1.14
N ASP A 35 -31.41 -27.75 -0.99
CA ASP A 35 -31.81 -26.84 -2.09
C ASP A 35 -30.79 -25.69 -2.31
N LEU A 36 -29.74 -25.57 -1.47
CA LEU A 36 -28.63 -24.63 -1.67
C LEU A 36 -27.65 -25.12 -2.74
N VAL A 37 -27.13 -24.20 -3.55
CA VAL A 37 -26.17 -24.52 -4.63
C VAL A 37 -24.75 -24.13 -4.19
N PRO A 38 -23.78 -25.07 -4.17
CA PRO A 38 -22.39 -24.78 -3.81
C PRO A 38 -21.73 -23.72 -4.70
N SER A 39 -20.69 -23.08 -4.15
CA SER A 39 -19.90 -21.99 -4.74
C SER A 39 -20.65 -20.66 -4.97
N ARG A 40 -21.94 -20.57 -4.65
CA ARG A 40 -22.71 -19.32 -4.68
C ARG A 40 -22.64 -18.54 -3.38
N PHE A 41 -22.87 -17.23 -3.48
CA PHE A 41 -22.98 -16.31 -2.36
C PHE A 41 -24.43 -16.10 -1.97
N TYR A 42 -24.72 -16.28 -0.68
CA TYR A 42 -26.04 -16.08 -0.10
C TYR A 42 -25.98 -14.98 0.96
N ARG A 43 -27.08 -14.24 1.10
CA ARG A 43 -27.34 -13.39 2.26
C ARG A 43 -27.79 -14.26 3.43
N GLY A 44 -27.39 -13.92 4.64
CA GLY A 44 -27.85 -14.56 5.87
C GLY A 44 -27.71 -13.62 7.07
N VAL A 45 -28.17 -14.07 8.23
CA VAL A 45 -28.16 -13.31 9.48
C VAL A 45 -27.33 -14.04 10.54
N VAL A 46 -26.46 -13.34 11.27
CA VAL A 46 -25.64 -13.94 12.34
C VAL A 46 -26.54 -14.38 13.51
N ASP A 47 -26.62 -15.69 13.79
CA ASP A 47 -27.30 -16.24 14.97
C ASP A 47 -26.39 -16.19 16.21
N GLY A 48 -25.08 -16.48 16.05
CA GLY A 48 -24.14 -16.39 17.16
C GLY A 48 -22.76 -17.01 16.92
N TYR A 49 -21.97 -17.04 17.99
CA TYR A 49 -20.54 -17.34 17.96
C TYR A 49 -20.13 -18.57 18.77
N ALA A 50 -19.11 -19.28 18.30
CA ALA A 50 -18.40 -20.31 19.03
C ALA A 50 -16.88 -20.21 18.79
N GLU A 51 -16.08 -20.86 19.65
CA GLU A 51 -14.59 -20.88 19.60
C GLU A 51 -13.99 -21.39 18.27
N PHE A 52 -14.82 -21.98 17.41
CA PHE A 52 -14.47 -22.55 16.11
C PHE A 52 -15.12 -21.84 14.91
N GLY A 53 -16.05 -20.89 15.08
CA GLY A 53 -16.73 -20.26 13.95
C GLY A 53 -18.00 -19.47 14.31
N VAL A 54 -18.63 -18.92 13.27
CA VAL A 54 -19.86 -18.12 13.33
C VAL A 54 -21.02 -18.92 12.75
N PHE A 55 -22.17 -18.90 13.41
CA PHE A 55 -23.42 -19.47 12.90
C PHE A 55 -24.20 -18.38 12.16
N VAL A 56 -24.63 -18.69 10.93
CA VAL A 56 -25.37 -17.77 10.06
C VAL A 56 -26.61 -18.49 9.54
N ASP A 57 -27.79 -17.94 9.85
CA ASP A 57 -29.07 -18.40 9.31
C ASP A 57 -29.26 -17.88 7.88
N LEU A 58 -29.43 -18.79 6.91
CA LEU A 58 -29.70 -18.46 5.51
C LEU A 58 -31.21 -18.41 5.21
N ALA A 59 -31.98 -19.27 5.88
CA ALA A 59 -33.43 -19.35 5.81
C ALA A 59 -34.00 -20.01 7.07
N PRO A 60 -35.32 -19.95 7.34
CA PRO A 60 -35.93 -20.56 8.53
C PRO A 60 -35.64 -22.07 8.67
N GLY A 61 -34.70 -22.43 9.55
CA GLY A 61 -34.27 -23.81 9.77
C GLY A 61 -33.07 -24.27 8.93
N VAL A 62 -32.45 -23.37 8.17
CA VAL A 62 -31.23 -23.61 7.37
C VAL A 62 -30.09 -22.72 7.89
N THR A 63 -29.43 -23.21 8.94
CA THR A 63 -28.25 -22.57 9.55
C THR A 63 -26.95 -23.16 8.98
N GLY A 64 -26.03 -22.30 8.57
CA GLY A 64 -24.68 -22.68 8.18
C GLY A 64 -23.62 -22.32 9.23
N LEU A 65 -22.46 -22.97 9.14
CA LEU A 65 -21.30 -22.69 9.98
C LEU A 65 -20.15 -22.11 9.14
N LEU A 66 -19.79 -20.87 9.42
CA LEU A 66 -18.59 -20.21 8.91
C LEU A 66 -17.43 -20.52 9.86
N HIS A 67 -16.57 -21.47 9.48
CA HIS A 67 -15.46 -21.90 10.33
C HIS A 67 -14.38 -20.81 10.40
N ARG A 68 -13.74 -20.64 11.56
CA ARG A 68 -12.74 -19.56 11.79
C ARG A 68 -11.52 -19.59 10.86
N SER A 69 -11.21 -20.74 10.25
CA SER A 69 -10.13 -20.88 9.25
C SER A 69 -10.56 -20.51 7.83
N GLU A 70 -11.82 -20.14 7.65
CA GLU A 70 -12.39 -19.59 6.41
C GLU A 70 -12.57 -18.08 6.50
N LEU A 71 -12.31 -17.47 7.66
CA LEU A 71 -12.24 -16.02 7.85
C LEU A 71 -10.85 -15.53 7.45
N ASP A 72 -10.80 -14.48 6.65
CA ASP A 72 -9.58 -13.76 6.27
C ASP A 72 -9.03 -12.87 7.41
N ARG A 73 -9.77 -12.79 8.53
CA ARG A 73 -9.46 -11.99 9.72
C ARG A 73 -9.73 -12.80 10.98
N ARG A 74 -9.16 -12.38 12.11
CA ARG A 74 -9.38 -13.05 13.40
C ARG A 74 -10.84 -12.93 13.83
N LEU A 75 -11.40 -14.02 14.36
CA LEU A 75 -12.80 -14.07 14.83
C LEU A 75 -13.07 -13.08 16.00
N ASP A 76 -12.04 -12.74 16.78
CA ASP A 76 -12.08 -11.69 17.81
C ASP A 76 -12.07 -10.24 17.25
N SER A 77 -11.99 -10.10 15.93
CA SER A 77 -11.81 -8.83 15.18
C SER A 77 -12.85 -8.68 14.06
N LEU A 78 -14.00 -9.34 14.20
CA LEU A 78 -15.20 -9.11 13.39
C LEU A 78 -16.15 -8.21 14.18
N ASP A 79 -16.46 -7.03 13.65
CA ASP A 79 -17.43 -6.07 14.23
C ASP A 79 -18.90 -6.48 14.01
N TRP A 80 -19.19 -7.78 13.89
CA TRP A 80 -20.50 -8.34 13.58
C TRP A 80 -21.27 -8.73 14.87
N GLU A 81 -22.43 -8.14 15.10
CA GLU A 81 -23.32 -8.50 16.22
C GLU A 81 -24.34 -9.59 15.82
N PRO A 82 -24.82 -10.44 16.76
CA PRO A 82 -25.92 -11.36 16.49
C PRO A 82 -27.21 -10.61 16.08
N GLY A 83 -27.66 -10.85 14.84
CA GLY A 83 -28.71 -10.08 14.18
C GLY A 83 -28.26 -9.30 12.95
N ASP A 84 -26.95 -9.20 12.66
CA ASP A 84 -26.43 -8.52 11.47
C ASP A 84 -26.62 -9.32 10.19
N ASP A 85 -26.98 -8.61 9.11
CA ASP A 85 -26.98 -9.09 7.73
C ASP A 85 -25.53 -9.27 7.22
N VAL A 86 -25.19 -10.49 6.80
CA VAL A 86 -23.86 -10.86 6.30
C VAL A 86 -23.94 -11.67 5.01
N PHE A 87 -22.85 -11.71 4.26
CA PHE A 87 -22.77 -12.40 2.97
C PHE A 87 -21.75 -13.55 3.07
N VAL A 88 -22.17 -14.74 2.66
CA VAL A 88 -21.40 -15.98 2.86
C VAL A 88 -21.44 -16.87 1.62
N GLN A 89 -20.34 -17.56 1.32
CA GLN A 89 -20.30 -18.56 0.25
C GLN A 89 -20.75 -19.92 0.80
N VAL A 90 -21.68 -20.60 0.13
CA VAL A 90 -21.96 -22.01 0.47
C VAL A 90 -20.87 -22.88 -0.16
N LYS A 91 -20.01 -23.50 0.67
CA LYS A 91 -19.00 -24.45 0.18
C LYS A 91 -19.59 -25.83 -0.08
N GLY A 92 -20.61 -26.22 0.68
CA GLY A 92 -21.33 -27.46 0.48
C GLY A 92 -22.33 -27.77 1.59
N VAL A 93 -23.13 -28.81 1.37
CA VAL A 93 -24.10 -29.35 2.32
C VAL A 93 -23.67 -30.76 2.68
N ARG A 94 -23.62 -31.08 3.97
CA ARG A 94 -23.20 -32.39 4.48
C ARG A 94 -24.39 -33.34 4.62
N ASP A 95 -24.15 -34.65 4.59
CA ASP A 95 -25.16 -35.73 4.76
C ASP A 95 -26.01 -35.65 6.04
N ASN A 96 -25.64 -34.78 7.00
CA ASN A 96 -26.36 -34.55 8.25
C ASN A 96 -27.21 -33.25 8.26
N GLY A 97 -27.29 -32.53 7.14
CA GLY A 97 -28.04 -31.27 7.00
C GLY A 97 -27.28 -30.01 7.42
N ASN A 98 -26.01 -30.10 7.82
CA ASN A 98 -25.19 -28.92 8.10
C ASN A 98 -24.68 -28.30 6.79
N VAL A 99 -24.76 -26.97 6.69
CA VAL A 99 -24.16 -26.21 5.59
C VAL A 99 -22.77 -25.71 6.02
N ASP A 100 -21.75 -25.99 5.20
CA ASP A 100 -20.41 -25.41 5.36
C ASP A 100 -20.35 -24.06 4.64
N LEU A 101 -19.99 -23.00 5.37
CA LEU A 101 -19.86 -21.65 4.84
C LEU A 101 -18.38 -21.24 4.71
N GLY A 102 -18.08 -20.56 3.61
CA GLY A 102 -16.86 -19.77 3.42
C GLY A 102 -17.16 -18.28 3.53
N TRP A 103 -16.12 -17.49 3.82
CA TRP A 103 -16.21 -16.03 3.79
C TRP A 103 -16.60 -15.53 2.40
N SER A 104 -17.40 -14.47 2.32
CA SER A 104 -17.57 -13.75 1.06
C SER A 104 -16.59 -12.59 0.97
N ILE A 105 -15.91 -12.52 -0.17
CA ILE A 105 -15.09 -11.40 -0.64
C ILE A 105 -15.85 -10.07 -0.81
N ARG A 106 -17.16 -10.06 -0.54
CA ARG A 106 -18.09 -8.93 -0.66
C ARG A 106 -19.04 -8.98 0.54
N GLN A 107 -19.22 -7.87 1.24
CA GLN A 107 -20.03 -7.79 2.47
C GLN A 107 -21.11 -6.69 2.43
N ALA A 108 -21.42 -6.13 1.26
CA ALA A 108 -22.57 -5.25 1.06
C ALA A 108 -23.31 -5.54 -0.25
N ASP A 109 -24.65 -5.40 -0.27
CA ASP A 109 -25.50 -5.63 -1.45
C ASP A 109 -25.01 -4.87 -2.71
N ARG A 110 -24.39 -3.69 -2.52
CA ARG A 110 -23.85 -2.81 -3.58
C ARG A 110 -22.64 -3.37 -4.34
N GLU A 111 -21.99 -4.39 -3.80
CA GLU A 111 -20.78 -5.00 -4.38
C GLU A 111 -21.10 -6.15 -5.33
N PHE A 112 -22.31 -6.70 -5.21
CA PHE A 112 -22.89 -7.64 -6.15
C PHE A 112 -23.52 -6.89 -7.32
N ARG A 113 -23.36 -7.42 -8.53
CA ARG A 113 -23.87 -6.83 -9.78
C ARG A 113 -25.33 -7.23 -10.06
N GLY A 114 -25.90 -8.09 -9.23
CA GLY A 114 -27.31 -8.46 -9.24
C GLY A 114 -27.73 -9.20 -7.96
N VAL A 115 -29.03 -9.22 -7.71
CA VAL A 115 -29.68 -10.01 -6.65
C VAL A 115 -30.67 -10.96 -7.30
N LEU A 116 -30.70 -12.21 -6.87
CA LEU A 116 -31.72 -13.20 -7.25
C LEU A 116 -32.37 -13.78 -6.01
N VAL A 117 -33.63 -14.20 -6.14
CA VAL A 117 -34.29 -15.06 -5.15
C VAL A 117 -34.15 -16.51 -5.62
N GLN A 118 -33.76 -17.40 -4.71
CA GLN A 118 -33.66 -18.83 -4.93
C GLN A 118 -34.63 -19.59 -4.02
N GLU A 119 -35.48 -20.38 -4.65
CA GLU A 119 -36.39 -21.31 -3.99
C GLU A 119 -36.12 -22.76 -4.42
N SER A 120 -36.73 -23.72 -3.73
CA SER A 120 -36.86 -25.11 -4.18
C SER A 120 -37.61 -25.26 -5.52
N SER A 121 -38.33 -24.21 -5.96
CA SER A 121 -39.06 -24.15 -7.22
C SER A 121 -38.22 -23.63 -8.41
N GLY A 122 -37.19 -22.82 -8.15
CA GLY A 122 -36.34 -22.20 -9.18
C GLY A 122 -35.67 -20.88 -8.75
N GLU A 123 -35.18 -20.13 -9.73
CA GLU A 123 -34.52 -18.81 -9.58
C GLU A 123 -35.32 -17.72 -10.29
N HIS A 124 -35.55 -16.59 -9.62
CA HIS A 124 -36.22 -15.41 -10.20
C HIS A 124 -35.60 -14.08 -9.71
N LEU A 125 -35.89 -12.98 -10.40
CA LEU A 125 -35.54 -11.64 -9.90
C LEU A 125 -36.50 -11.26 -8.75
N PRO A 126 -36.05 -10.47 -7.75
CA PRO A 126 -36.89 -10.11 -6.59
C PRO A 126 -38.19 -9.36 -6.95
N ASP A 127 -38.26 -8.72 -8.12
CA ASP A 127 -39.47 -8.05 -8.64
C ASP A 127 -40.45 -8.99 -9.41
N GLU A 128 -40.13 -10.29 -9.58
CA GLU A 128 -40.92 -11.23 -10.41
C GLU A 128 -42.05 -11.99 -9.67
N GLU A 129 -42.38 -11.65 -8.42
CA GLU A 129 -43.51 -12.24 -7.66
C GLU A 129 -44.31 -11.19 -6.84
N THR A 130 -45.64 -11.24 -6.71
CA THR A 130 -46.67 -12.06 -7.37
C THR A 130 -47.98 -11.27 -7.53
N ASP A 131 -48.61 -11.31 -8.71
CA ASP A 131 -49.90 -10.63 -9.01
C ASP A 131 -51.09 -11.63 -8.99
N THR A 132 -51.17 -12.42 -7.91
CA THR A 132 -52.26 -13.34 -7.48
C THR A 132 -51.97 -13.74 -6.03
N ASP A 133 -52.86 -13.70 -5.03
CA ASP A 133 -54.30 -14.01 -5.07
C ASP A 133 -55.13 -13.14 -4.06
N ALA A 134 -56.45 -13.35 -3.96
CA ALA A 134 -57.37 -12.27 -3.54
C ALA A 134 -57.99 -12.28 -2.11
N ALA A 135 -58.07 -11.06 -1.54
CA ALA A 135 -59.19 -10.42 -0.81
C ALA A 135 -59.54 -10.75 0.67
N ASP A 136 -60.16 -9.73 1.30
CA ASP A 136 -60.72 -9.61 2.67
C ASP A 136 -59.70 -9.75 3.83
N ASP A 137 -59.74 -8.97 4.93
CA ASP A 137 -60.81 -8.15 5.53
C ASP A 137 -60.35 -6.71 5.91
N ALA A 138 -61.19 -5.89 6.56
CA ALA A 138 -61.01 -4.43 6.72
C ALA A 138 -60.74 -3.90 8.17
N ASP A 139 -60.77 -2.55 8.33
CA ASP A 139 -60.56 -1.68 9.52
C ASP A 139 -59.10 -1.48 10.01
N GLY A 140 -58.61 -0.25 10.28
CA GLY A 140 -59.17 1.10 10.04
C GLY A 140 -58.48 2.25 10.81
N ALA A 141 -58.44 3.46 10.21
CA ALA A 141 -57.94 4.76 10.73
C ALA A 141 -56.41 4.88 10.98
N ASP A 142 -55.73 6.03 10.85
CA ASP A 142 -56.15 7.45 10.65
C ASP A 142 -55.27 8.19 9.59
N GLU A 143 -55.71 9.36 9.10
CA GLU A 143 -55.12 10.22 8.05
C GLU A 143 -55.41 11.72 8.39
N PRO A 144 -54.88 12.78 7.72
CA PRO A 144 -53.66 12.97 6.89
C PRO A 144 -52.60 13.80 7.69
N THR A 145 -51.58 14.53 7.19
CA THR A 145 -51.34 15.49 6.07
C THR A 145 -49.80 15.63 5.88
N SER A 146 -49.20 16.01 4.74
CA SER A 146 -49.34 17.19 3.84
C SER A 146 -48.96 18.52 4.52
N GLU A 147 -48.18 19.44 3.94
CA GLU A 147 -47.65 19.57 2.57
C GLU A 147 -46.33 20.39 2.55
N GLU A 148 -45.61 20.39 1.43
CA GLU A 148 -44.45 21.26 1.11
C GLU A 148 -44.91 22.73 0.89
N PRO A 149 -44.02 23.77 0.90
CA PRO A 149 -43.26 24.10 -0.33
C PRO A 149 -41.95 24.95 -0.20
N ALA A 150 -41.10 24.83 -1.24
CA ALA A 150 -40.42 25.87 -2.06
C ALA A 150 -39.78 27.19 -1.52
N GLU A 151 -38.90 27.75 -2.36
CA GLU A 151 -38.02 28.93 -2.20
C GLU A 151 -38.75 30.31 -2.25
N PRO A 152 -38.03 31.40 -1.92
CA PRO A 152 -37.92 32.48 -2.92
C PRO A 152 -36.56 33.22 -2.99
N GLU A 153 -36.30 33.87 -4.13
CA GLU A 153 -35.14 34.73 -4.41
C GLU A 153 -35.29 36.20 -3.95
N ALA A 154 -34.16 36.91 -4.02
CA ALA A 154 -33.85 38.28 -3.62
C ALA A 154 -34.83 39.43 -3.98
N THR A 155 -34.82 40.46 -3.13
CA THR A 155 -34.97 41.87 -3.52
C THR A 155 -33.90 42.74 -2.85
N VAL A 156 -33.44 43.78 -3.55
CA VAL A 156 -32.46 44.76 -3.06
C VAL A 156 -33.10 45.86 -2.21
N ASP A 157 -32.33 46.42 -1.28
CA ASP A 157 -32.42 47.83 -0.88
C ASP A 157 -31.11 48.28 -0.23
N ALA A 158 -30.80 49.58 -0.28
CA ALA A 158 -29.63 50.19 0.34
C ALA A 158 -29.85 51.68 0.59
N ASP A 159 -29.54 52.18 1.79
CA ASP A 159 -28.78 53.45 1.96
C ASP A 159 -28.20 53.63 3.38
N ASP A 160 -27.22 54.52 3.43
CA ASP A 160 -26.45 55.17 4.51
C ASP A 160 -26.95 55.25 5.98
N GLY A 161 -25.98 55.25 6.92
CA GLY A 161 -25.84 56.40 7.84
C GLY A 161 -26.11 56.23 9.34
N GLY A 162 -25.15 56.66 10.18
CA GLY A 162 -25.41 57.17 11.54
C GLY A 162 -24.56 56.59 12.69
N ALA A 163 -23.77 57.42 13.38
CA ALA A 163 -22.94 57.05 14.53
C ALA A 163 -23.39 57.68 15.86
N ALA A 164 -23.19 56.97 16.98
CA ALA A 164 -23.02 57.48 18.36
C ALA A 164 -22.74 56.28 19.31
N GLU A 165 -21.56 56.10 19.92
CA GLU A 165 -20.99 56.84 21.08
C GLU A 165 -21.57 56.44 22.46
N ALA A 166 -20.83 55.64 23.25
CA ALA A 166 -20.50 55.88 24.68
C ALA A 166 -19.96 54.64 25.46
N SER A 167 -18.76 54.78 26.06
CA SER A 167 -18.40 54.58 27.50
C SER A 167 -19.15 53.55 28.36
N VAL A 168 -18.58 52.79 29.31
CA VAL A 168 -17.25 52.62 29.99
C VAL A 168 -17.26 51.19 30.62
N ASP A 169 -16.24 50.59 31.26
CA ASP A 169 -15.18 51.07 32.17
C ASP A 169 -14.06 49.99 32.28
N GLU A 170 -12.86 50.35 32.75
CA GLU A 170 -11.73 49.43 32.99
C GLU A 170 -11.21 49.59 34.44
N PRO A 171 -10.44 48.62 34.99
CA PRO A 171 -9.09 49.00 35.43
C PRO A 171 -8.00 47.90 35.32
N ALA A 172 -6.84 48.24 34.76
CA ALA A 172 -5.63 48.71 35.48
C ALA A 172 -5.27 48.05 36.84
N GLU A 173 -4.01 47.82 37.26
CA GLU A 173 -2.63 48.11 36.79
C GLU A 173 -1.67 47.18 37.64
N GLY A 174 -0.36 47.00 37.42
CA GLY A 174 0.64 47.60 36.51
C GLY A 174 1.94 46.74 36.49
N GLU A 175 2.90 46.99 35.59
CA GLU A 175 4.16 47.75 35.84
C GLU A 175 5.33 46.91 36.45
N ALA A 176 6.61 47.05 36.04
CA ALA A 176 7.26 47.97 35.09
C ALA A 176 8.57 47.42 34.44
N GLU A 177 8.88 47.97 33.25
CA GLU A 177 10.21 48.39 32.67
C GLU A 177 11.52 47.64 33.04
N SER A 178 12.46 47.37 32.13
CA SER A 178 13.15 48.28 31.17
C SER A 178 13.90 47.42 30.11
N ALA A 179 14.19 47.73 28.83
CA ALA A 179 14.29 48.92 27.95
C ALA A 179 15.73 49.10 27.36
N ALA A 180 15.83 49.50 26.08
CA ALA A 180 16.99 49.60 25.15
C ALA A 180 17.31 48.31 24.34
N THR A 181 17.41 48.25 23.01
CA THR A 181 17.91 49.16 21.91
C THR A 181 19.45 49.27 21.84
N GLU A 182 20.14 49.20 20.69
CA GLU A 182 19.73 49.15 19.26
C GLU A 182 20.88 48.68 18.31
N GLN A 183 20.53 48.30 17.07
CA GLN A 183 21.29 48.39 15.78
C GLN A 183 22.68 47.71 15.54
N THR A 184 22.65 46.72 14.62
CA THR A 184 23.38 46.55 13.33
C THR A 184 24.92 46.58 13.15
N ASP A 185 25.31 46.06 11.98
CA ASP A 185 26.51 46.27 11.15
C ASP A 185 27.76 45.35 11.30
N GLU A 186 27.98 44.58 10.23
CA GLU A 186 29.26 44.07 9.70
C GLU A 186 30.13 45.27 9.14
N PRO A 187 31.35 45.14 8.54
CA PRO A 187 31.98 43.94 7.96
C PRO A 187 33.54 43.86 7.94
N GLU A 188 34.04 42.88 7.16
CA GLU A 188 35.36 42.77 6.52
C GLU A 188 36.64 42.62 7.40
N ALA A 189 37.76 42.30 6.74
CA ALA A 189 38.95 41.66 7.31
C ALA A 189 40.26 42.43 7.09
N ASP A 190 41.32 42.06 7.82
CA ASP A 190 42.72 42.04 7.33
C ASP A 190 43.61 41.10 8.20
N VAL A 191 44.92 41.04 7.93
CA VAL A 191 45.85 39.91 8.18
C VAL A 191 47.04 40.30 9.09
N THR A 192 47.63 39.36 9.85
CA THR A 192 49.12 39.09 9.97
C THR A 192 49.50 38.08 11.07
N ASP A 193 50.42 37.16 10.71
CA ASP A 193 51.54 36.45 11.40
C ASP A 193 51.38 35.93 12.87
N ASP A 194 52.07 34.88 13.34
CA ASP A 194 53.50 34.53 13.15
C ASP A 194 53.88 33.05 13.51
N GLU A 195 55.05 32.58 13.05
CA GLU A 195 55.88 31.36 13.35
C GLU A 195 55.26 30.06 13.98
N GLY A 196 55.61 28.83 13.55
CA GLY A 196 56.51 28.38 12.48
C GLY A 196 57.10 26.95 12.64
N ALA A 197 57.96 26.56 11.68
CA ALA A 197 58.91 25.41 11.64
C ALA A 197 58.42 23.97 11.28
N GLU A 198 58.88 23.48 10.12
CA GLU A 198 58.97 22.05 9.72
C GLU A 198 60.32 21.42 10.15
N PRO A 199 60.64 20.17 9.71
CA PRO A 199 61.44 20.06 8.48
C PRO A 199 61.11 18.88 7.53
N GLU A 200 61.64 19.02 6.31
CA GLU A 200 61.42 18.26 5.05
C GLU A 200 61.95 16.80 5.02
N GLY A 201 61.62 16.08 3.94
CA GLY A 201 62.19 14.76 3.62
C GLY A 201 61.79 14.15 2.27
N ASP A 202 62.20 14.74 1.14
CA ASP A 202 62.04 14.17 -0.21
C ASP A 202 62.68 12.77 -0.39
N VAL A 203 62.17 11.97 -1.33
CA VAL A 203 62.88 11.70 -2.61
C VAL A 203 62.04 11.01 -3.70
N ASP A 204 62.05 11.66 -4.87
CA ASP A 204 62.04 11.11 -6.24
C ASP A 204 60.79 10.46 -6.87
N SER A 205 60.80 10.43 -8.21
CA SER A 205 59.67 10.03 -9.07
C SER A 205 60.14 9.18 -10.27
N ALA A 206 59.26 8.36 -10.83
CA ALA A 206 59.45 7.76 -12.16
C ALA A 206 58.10 7.45 -12.84
N ALA A 207 58.01 7.69 -14.14
CA ALA A 207 56.79 7.50 -14.95
C ALA A 207 57.06 6.66 -16.21
N ALA A 208 56.01 5.96 -16.69
CA ALA A 208 55.81 5.45 -18.05
C ALA A 208 54.33 4.99 -18.14
N GLU A 209 53.45 5.63 -18.89
CA GLU A 209 53.30 5.62 -20.36
C GLU A 209 52.70 4.32 -20.95
N SER A 210 51.38 4.38 -21.18
CA SER A 210 50.56 3.91 -22.31
C SER A 210 51.06 2.81 -23.27
N ALA A 211 50.18 1.86 -23.62
CA ALA A 211 49.68 1.70 -25.00
C ALA A 211 48.54 0.67 -25.20
N GLU A 212 47.54 1.12 -25.94
CA GLU A 212 46.34 0.53 -26.58
C GLU A 212 46.39 -0.86 -27.26
N SER A 213 45.18 -1.31 -27.67
CA SER A 213 44.87 -2.23 -28.78
C SER A 213 45.06 -3.74 -28.52
N GLY A 214 44.17 -4.63 -28.97
CA GLY A 214 42.92 -4.44 -29.71
C GLY A 214 42.37 -5.81 -30.15
N GLY A 215 41.05 -5.99 -30.20
CA GLY A 215 40.43 -7.30 -30.44
C GLY A 215 40.13 -7.61 -31.91
N GLU A 216 39.85 -8.88 -32.21
CA GLU A 216 38.86 -9.28 -33.22
C GLU A 216 38.35 -10.70 -32.91
N ALA A 217 37.14 -11.05 -33.34
CA ALA A 217 36.47 -12.30 -32.98
C ALA A 217 36.20 -13.20 -34.20
N THR A 218 36.20 -14.52 -33.99
CA THR A 218 35.61 -15.48 -34.94
C THR A 218 34.97 -16.66 -34.20
N VAL A 219 33.66 -16.86 -34.40
CA VAL A 219 32.97 -18.14 -34.22
C VAL A 219 33.32 -19.09 -35.38
N ASP A 220 33.31 -20.40 -35.14
CA ASP A 220 32.60 -21.36 -36.03
C ASP A 220 32.41 -22.75 -35.36
N ASP A 221 31.50 -23.54 -35.93
CA ASP A 221 30.81 -24.70 -35.32
C ASP A 221 31.56 -26.05 -35.38
N ALA A 222 31.39 -26.94 -34.37
CA ALA A 222 31.54 -28.40 -34.53
C ALA A 222 30.99 -29.25 -33.34
N LYS A 223 29.96 -30.09 -33.61
CA LYS A 223 29.57 -31.31 -32.83
C LYS A 223 29.31 -32.45 -33.85
N PRO A 224 29.23 -33.76 -33.48
CA PRO A 224 29.61 -34.46 -32.25
C PRO A 224 30.58 -35.65 -32.47
N ALA A 225 31.09 -36.25 -31.38
CA ALA A 225 31.59 -37.63 -31.38
C ALA A 225 31.51 -38.27 -29.97
N GLU A 226 30.83 -39.40 -29.84
CA GLU A 226 30.81 -40.22 -28.61
C GLU A 226 31.85 -41.35 -28.67
N SER A 227 32.54 -41.64 -27.56
CA SER A 227 32.66 -43.02 -27.01
C SER A 227 33.38 -43.00 -25.66
N GLY A 228 32.66 -43.26 -24.58
CA GLY A 228 33.11 -43.04 -23.21
C GLY A 228 34.16 -43.99 -22.62
N ALA A 229 34.76 -43.50 -21.54
CA ALA A 229 35.14 -44.16 -20.29
C ALA A 229 35.63 -43.06 -19.33
N ALA A 230 35.33 -42.98 -18.04
CA ALA A 230 34.35 -43.54 -17.10
C ALA A 230 34.96 -43.25 -15.71
N ASP A 231 34.13 -42.82 -14.74
CA ASP A 231 34.44 -42.78 -13.30
C ASP A 231 35.61 -41.87 -12.83
N ASP A 232 35.40 -40.55 -12.82
CA ASP A 232 36.08 -39.60 -11.90
C ASP A 232 35.24 -38.29 -11.76
N GLU A 233 33.94 -38.42 -11.50
CA GLU A 233 33.02 -37.30 -11.21
C GLU A 233 32.39 -37.48 -9.82
N ALA A 234 32.92 -36.77 -8.83
CA ALA A 234 32.38 -36.62 -7.48
C ALA A 234 32.95 -35.32 -6.86
N ASP A 235 32.15 -34.64 -6.02
CA ASP A 235 32.53 -33.44 -5.26
C ASP A 235 33.05 -32.25 -6.09
N ALA A 236 32.35 -31.95 -7.21
CA ALA A 236 32.18 -30.55 -7.62
C ALA A 236 30.91 -30.03 -6.92
N GLU A 237 31.02 -28.94 -6.15
CA GLU A 237 29.82 -28.28 -5.63
C GLU A 237 29.03 -27.64 -6.80
N PRO A 238 27.68 -27.71 -6.80
CA PRO A 238 26.88 -27.07 -7.83
C PRO A 238 27.14 -25.56 -7.85
N GLU A 239 27.31 -25.02 -9.06
CA GLU A 239 27.50 -23.59 -9.28
C GLU A 239 26.18 -22.84 -8.99
N ARG A 240 26.27 -21.65 -8.41
CA ARG A 240 25.08 -20.86 -8.07
C ARG A 240 24.43 -20.31 -9.34
N VAL A 241 23.11 -20.41 -9.42
CA VAL A 241 22.27 -19.72 -10.41
C VAL A 241 21.46 -18.60 -9.75
N SER A 242 21.01 -17.62 -10.54
CA SER A 242 20.06 -16.59 -10.12
C SER A 242 18.61 -17.02 -10.35
N ILE A 243 17.68 -16.55 -9.51
CA ILE A 243 16.27 -16.94 -9.56
C ILE A 243 15.61 -16.67 -10.93
N GLU A 244 15.95 -15.58 -11.61
CA GLU A 244 15.47 -15.28 -12.98
C GLU A 244 15.71 -16.45 -13.97
N THR A 245 16.80 -17.21 -13.81
CA THR A 245 17.23 -18.25 -14.77
C THR A 245 16.56 -19.60 -14.54
N LEU A 246 15.87 -19.79 -13.41
CA LEU A 246 15.26 -21.07 -13.04
C LEU A 246 14.20 -21.53 -14.05
N GLY A 247 13.54 -20.60 -14.75
CA GLY A 247 12.57 -20.90 -15.81
C GLY A 247 13.16 -21.63 -17.02
N ASP A 248 14.46 -21.47 -17.30
CA ASP A 248 15.19 -22.21 -18.35
C ASP A 248 15.80 -23.53 -17.84
N ALA A 249 15.83 -23.75 -16.51
CA ALA A 249 16.47 -24.89 -15.84
C ALA A 249 15.48 -25.92 -15.25
N VAL A 250 14.21 -25.91 -15.67
CA VAL A 250 13.17 -26.81 -15.14
C VAL A 250 13.49 -28.28 -15.42
N GLY A 251 13.69 -29.05 -14.36
CA GLY A 251 14.11 -30.46 -14.37
C GLY A 251 15.60 -30.68 -14.11
N ASP A 252 16.39 -29.63 -13.89
CA ASP A 252 17.79 -29.72 -13.48
C ASP A 252 17.96 -29.43 -11.97
N ALA A 253 19.07 -29.93 -11.39
CA ALA A 253 19.45 -29.66 -10.01
C ALA A 253 20.28 -28.37 -9.92
N VAL A 254 19.90 -27.46 -9.02
CA VAL A 254 20.42 -26.10 -8.90
C VAL A 254 20.86 -25.76 -7.47
N ARG A 255 21.69 -24.73 -7.37
CA ARG A 255 21.99 -24.03 -6.11
C ARG A 255 21.56 -22.58 -6.21
N ILE A 256 20.74 -22.13 -5.26
CA ILE A 256 20.40 -20.71 -5.06
C ILE A 256 20.85 -20.23 -3.68
N GLU A 257 21.06 -18.93 -3.54
CA GLU A 257 21.37 -18.25 -2.29
C GLU A 257 20.61 -16.93 -2.24
N GLY A 258 19.85 -16.71 -1.18
CA GLY A 258 18.93 -15.58 -1.02
C GLY A 258 18.48 -15.40 0.43
N GLU A 259 17.59 -14.44 0.68
CA GLU A 259 16.96 -14.20 1.98
C GLU A 259 15.53 -14.76 2.00
N VAL A 260 15.11 -15.36 3.12
CA VAL A 260 13.75 -15.88 3.30
C VAL A 260 12.80 -14.73 3.55
N VAL A 261 11.92 -14.43 2.58
CA VAL A 261 10.91 -13.37 2.67
C VAL A 261 9.56 -13.89 3.19
N GLY A 262 9.32 -15.20 3.16
CA GLY A 262 8.07 -15.79 3.68
C GLY A 262 8.20 -17.27 4.04
N VAL A 263 7.35 -17.75 4.97
CA VAL A 263 7.28 -19.19 5.33
C VAL A 263 5.83 -19.63 5.51
N ARG A 264 5.39 -20.59 4.69
CA ARG A 264 4.02 -21.13 4.67
C ARG A 264 4.05 -22.64 4.97
N GLN A 265 3.55 -23.05 6.14
CA GLN A 265 3.43 -24.48 6.46
C GLN A 265 2.16 -25.07 5.84
N THR A 266 2.30 -26.04 4.94
CA THR A 266 1.17 -26.72 4.30
C THR A 266 0.82 -28.04 5.01
N GLY A 267 -0.21 -28.76 4.51
CA GLY A 267 -0.48 -30.14 4.94
C GLY A 267 0.54 -31.18 4.44
N GLY A 268 1.48 -30.79 3.57
CA GLY A 268 2.58 -31.60 3.07
C GLY A 268 3.94 -30.97 3.45
N PRO A 269 4.69 -30.37 2.51
CA PRO A 269 5.95 -29.68 2.78
C PRO A 269 5.76 -28.35 3.53
N THR A 270 6.86 -27.84 4.08
CA THR A 270 6.98 -26.40 4.38
C THR A 270 7.39 -25.70 3.08
N VAL A 271 6.74 -24.61 2.74
CA VAL A 271 7.15 -23.76 1.62
C VAL A 271 7.83 -22.52 2.19
N PHE A 272 9.03 -22.24 1.70
CA PHE A 272 9.81 -21.04 2.01
C PHE A 272 9.84 -20.17 0.75
N GLU A 273 9.45 -18.91 0.85
CA GLU A 273 9.61 -17.94 -0.23
C GLU A 273 10.99 -17.29 -0.06
N VAL A 274 11.86 -17.45 -1.05
CA VAL A 274 13.27 -17.02 -1.00
C VAL A 274 13.54 -16.02 -2.10
N SER A 275 14.12 -14.87 -1.77
CA SER A 275 14.48 -13.81 -2.72
C SER A 275 15.99 -13.67 -2.85
N ASP A 276 16.49 -13.53 -4.08
CA ASP A 276 17.86 -13.13 -4.38
C ASP A 276 17.90 -11.76 -5.07
N GLU A 277 19.06 -11.37 -5.61
CA GLU A 277 19.24 -10.10 -6.31
C GLU A 277 18.46 -9.99 -7.66
N THR A 278 17.74 -11.02 -8.10
CA THR A 278 17.02 -11.06 -9.40
C THR A 278 15.52 -11.34 -9.28
N GLY A 279 15.03 -11.79 -8.12
CA GLY A 279 13.62 -12.08 -7.89
C GLY A 279 13.39 -13.04 -6.72
N ALA A 280 12.16 -13.54 -6.59
CA ALA A 280 11.75 -14.49 -5.55
C ALA A 280 11.18 -15.80 -6.10
N VAL A 281 11.37 -16.90 -5.38
CA VAL A 281 10.89 -18.25 -5.75
C VAL A 281 10.36 -19.02 -4.54
N ASP A 282 9.33 -19.84 -4.77
CA ASP A 282 8.78 -20.78 -3.78
C ASP A 282 9.69 -22.02 -3.68
N VAL A 283 10.18 -22.34 -2.48
CA VAL A 283 11.05 -23.48 -2.16
C VAL A 283 10.29 -24.47 -1.28
N ALA A 284 9.96 -25.65 -1.82
CA ALA A 284 9.28 -26.72 -1.08
C ALA A 284 10.30 -27.62 -0.35
N ALA A 285 10.29 -27.61 0.97
CA ALA A 285 11.10 -28.49 1.82
C ALA A 285 10.21 -29.54 2.53
N PHE A 286 10.46 -30.82 2.25
CA PHE A 286 9.70 -31.94 2.82
C PHE A 286 10.55 -32.78 3.79
N VAL A 287 9.97 -33.13 4.95
CA VAL A 287 10.59 -34.05 5.93
C VAL A 287 9.61 -35.17 6.28
N GLU A 288 8.51 -34.84 6.96
CA GLU A 288 7.40 -35.77 7.23
C GLU A 288 6.06 -35.00 7.18
N PRO A 289 4.92 -35.64 6.84
CA PRO A 289 3.64 -34.94 6.71
C PRO A 289 3.21 -34.24 8.01
N GLY A 290 3.05 -32.92 7.96
CA GLY A 290 2.70 -32.09 9.12
C GLY A 290 3.87 -31.74 10.06
N VAL A 291 5.11 -32.08 9.70
CA VAL A 291 6.32 -31.65 10.41
C VAL A 291 6.94 -30.47 9.66
N ARG A 292 7.23 -29.36 10.36
CA ARG A 292 7.96 -28.22 9.78
C ARG A 292 9.38 -28.66 9.43
N ALA A 293 9.71 -28.59 8.15
CA ALA A 293 11.10 -28.67 7.68
C ALA A 293 11.82 -27.38 8.11
N HIS A 294 13.11 -27.45 8.43
CA HIS A 294 13.94 -26.31 8.85
C HIS A 294 13.24 -25.41 9.89
N PRO A 295 13.00 -25.93 11.13
CA PRO A 295 12.30 -25.18 12.16
C PRO A 295 13.12 -24.00 12.73
N ASP A 296 14.44 -24.05 12.56
CA ASP A 296 15.40 -23.02 12.99
C ASP A 296 15.64 -21.93 11.93
N VAL A 297 14.78 -21.83 10.91
CA VAL A 297 14.82 -20.81 9.83
C VAL A 297 13.55 -19.99 9.88
N GLU A 298 13.67 -18.67 9.95
CA GLU A 298 12.61 -17.67 10.05
C GLU A 298 12.66 -16.69 8.86
N VAL A 299 11.90 -15.58 8.91
CA VAL A 299 11.93 -14.53 7.86
C VAL A 299 13.06 -13.54 8.14
N GLY A 300 13.79 -13.10 7.11
CA GLY A 300 15.02 -12.31 7.22
C GLY A 300 16.31 -13.14 7.35
N ASP A 301 16.20 -14.47 7.32
CA ASP A 301 17.34 -15.37 7.33
C ASP A 301 17.96 -15.53 5.93
N ALA A 302 19.27 -15.37 5.83
CA ALA A 302 20.02 -15.68 4.62
C ALA A 302 20.22 -17.20 4.52
N VAL A 303 19.85 -17.80 3.40
CA VAL A 303 19.87 -19.26 3.19
C VAL A 303 20.55 -19.64 1.88
N ARG A 304 21.12 -20.84 1.85
CA ARG A 304 21.51 -21.54 0.63
C ARG A 304 20.59 -22.75 0.45
N VAL A 305 20.04 -22.91 -0.74
CA VAL A 305 19.20 -24.05 -1.12
C VAL A 305 19.90 -24.82 -2.23
N ASP A 306 20.09 -26.12 -2.01
CA ASP A 306 20.45 -27.12 -2.99
C ASP A 306 19.16 -27.93 -3.30
N GLY A 307 18.71 -28.02 -4.56
CA GLY A 307 17.43 -28.66 -4.91
C GLY A 307 17.15 -28.81 -6.41
N GLU A 308 16.08 -29.53 -6.79
CA GLU A 308 15.63 -29.71 -8.18
C GLU A 308 14.55 -28.69 -8.56
N VAL A 309 14.60 -28.13 -9.77
CA VAL A 309 13.59 -27.16 -10.26
C VAL A 309 12.38 -27.89 -10.86
N GLU A 310 11.19 -27.68 -10.30
CA GLU A 310 9.91 -28.15 -10.83
C GLU A 310 9.03 -27.00 -11.35
N SER A 311 7.97 -27.35 -12.10
CA SER A 311 6.91 -26.42 -12.47
C SER A 311 5.60 -26.81 -11.78
N HIS A 312 5.17 -26.01 -10.81
CA HIS A 312 3.93 -26.23 -10.08
C HIS A 312 2.82 -25.32 -10.63
N ARG A 313 1.75 -25.91 -11.19
CA ARG A 313 0.58 -25.23 -11.79
C ARG A 313 0.83 -24.31 -13.00
N GLY A 314 2.08 -23.98 -13.30
CA GLY A 314 2.51 -23.06 -14.35
C GLY A 314 3.69 -22.18 -13.89
N ASP A 315 3.85 -22.06 -12.58
CA ASP A 315 4.88 -21.27 -11.90
C ASP A 315 6.13 -22.13 -11.63
N VAL A 316 7.26 -21.49 -11.35
CA VAL A 316 8.55 -22.16 -11.07
C VAL A 316 8.72 -22.36 -9.56
N GLN A 317 9.16 -23.54 -9.14
CA GLN A 317 9.35 -23.93 -7.75
C GLN A 317 10.64 -24.77 -7.62
N VAL A 318 11.31 -24.70 -6.47
CA VAL A 318 12.45 -25.59 -6.16
C VAL A 318 12.03 -26.62 -5.11
N GLU A 319 12.14 -27.92 -5.39
CA GLU A 319 12.08 -28.95 -4.34
C GLU A 319 13.46 -29.04 -3.67
N SER A 320 13.52 -28.63 -2.40
CA SER A 320 14.76 -28.54 -1.61
C SER A 320 15.25 -29.93 -1.17
N GLU A 321 16.37 -30.38 -1.73
CA GLU A 321 17.12 -31.52 -1.18
C GLU A 321 17.84 -31.13 0.13
N ALA A 322 18.40 -29.91 0.19
CA ALA A 322 19.02 -29.37 1.39
C ALA A 322 18.90 -27.83 1.46
N LEU A 323 18.32 -27.33 2.56
CA LEU A 323 18.32 -25.92 2.92
C LEU A 323 19.27 -25.69 4.11
N VAL A 324 20.18 -24.72 3.95
CA VAL A 324 21.23 -24.40 4.93
C VAL A 324 21.15 -22.92 5.31
N LEU A 325 20.95 -22.64 6.60
CA LEU A 325 21.08 -21.29 7.15
C LEU A 325 22.53 -20.81 7.01
N LEU A 326 22.72 -19.59 6.51
CA LEU A 326 24.04 -18.97 6.35
C LEU A 326 24.35 -18.07 7.55
N ASP A 327 25.59 -18.16 8.03
CA ASP A 327 26.13 -17.36 9.14
C ASP A 327 27.29 -16.47 8.65
N GLY A 328 27.47 -15.33 9.31
CA GLY A 328 28.65 -14.46 9.15
C GLY A 328 28.90 -14.04 7.69
N GLU A 329 30.13 -14.23 7.21
CA GLU A 329 30.59 -13.84 5.86
C GLU A 329 29.67 -14.36 4.73
N GLY A 330 29.03 -15.52 4.91
CA GLY A 330 28.07 -16.06 3.93
C GLY A 330 26.77 -15.26 3.87
N ALA A 331 26.18 -14.94 5.04
CA ALA A 331 24.98 -14.13 5.12
C ALA A 331 25.22 -12.66 4.71
N GLU A 332 26.38 -12.12 5.08
CA GLU A 332 26.81 -10.78 4.66
C GLU A 332 27.02 -10.71 3.14
N ALA A 333 27.54 -11.77 2.50
CA ALA A 333 27.67 -11.82 1.05
C ALA A 333 26.32 -11.84 0.32
N VAL A 334 25.33 -12.61 0.80
CA VAL A 334 23.97 -12.64 0.24
C VAL A 334 23.31 -11.27 0.35
N ARG A 335 23.23 -10.72 1.57
CA ARG A 335 22.59 -9.41 1.80
C ARG A 335 23.28 -8.29 1.03
N ARG A 336 24.61 -8.36 0.87
CA ARG A 336 25.33 -7.38 0.06
C ARG A 336 24.97 -7.48 -1.42
N ARG A 337 24.85 -8.68 -2.03
CA ARG A 337 24.39 -8.79 -3.44
C ARG A 337 23.01 -8.19 -3.64
N ILE A 338 22.07 -8.49 -2.73
CA ILE A 338 20.70 -7.97 -2.77
C ILE A 338 20.71 -6.44 -2.64
N ALA A 339 21.47 -5.88 -1.69
CA ALA A 339 21.59 -4.44 -1.53
C ALA A 339 22.31 -3.75 -2.71
N GLU A 340 23.39 -4.33 -3.23
CA GLU A 340 24.14 -3.83 -4.40
C GLU A 340 23.21 -3.76 -5.64
N ALA A 341 22.43 -4.80 -5.91
CA ALA A 341 21.48 -4.82 -7.02
C ALA A 341 20.28 -3.87 -6.84
N LEU A 342 19.74 -3.75 -5.62
CA LEU A 342 18.70 -2.74 -5.31
C LEU A 342 19.23 -1.31 -5.51
N THR A 343 20.50 -1.04 -5.21
CA THR A 343 21.14 0.26 -5.47
C THR A 343 21.40 0.48 -6.96
N ASP A 344 21.86 -0.52 -7.70
CA ASP A 344 22.09 -0.41 -9.16
C ASP A 344 20.77 -0.33 -9.97
N GLU A 345 19.67 -0.95 -9.52
CA GLU A 345 18.34 -0.80 -10.14
C GLU A 345 17.72 0.56 -9.83
N ALA A 346 17.86 1.05 -8.59
CA ALA A 346 17.43 2.41 -8.21
C ALA A 346 18.30 3.53 -8.84
N ARG A 347 19.38 3.18 -9.56
CA ARG A 347 20.29 4.14 -10.17
C ARG A 347 19.69 4.73 -11.46
N PRO A 348 19.47 6.05 -11.55
CA PRO A 348 18.88 6.66 -12.74
C PRO A 348 19.78 6.49 -13.97
N GLU A 349 19.20 6.20 -15.14
CA GLU A 349 19.92 6.03 -16.43
C GLU A 349 20.67 7.31 -16.88
N GLY A 350 21.85 7.55 -16.30
CA GLY A 350 22.86 8.51 -16.76
C GLY A 350 22.44 9.98 -16.70
N LEU A 351 22.81 10.67 -15.62
CA LEU A 351 22.76 12.13 -15.54
C LEU A 351 23.56 12.77 -16.70
N GLN A 352 22.88 13.20 -17.77
CA GLN A 352 23.50 14.01 -18.81
C GLN A 352 23.54 15.49 -18.36
N PRO A 353 24.72 16.06 -18.05
CA PRO A 353 24.81 17.45 -17.62
C PRO A 353 24.33 18.39 -18.75
N LEU A 354 23.46 19.35 -18.38
CA LEU A 354 22.84 20.31 -19.31
C LEU A 354 23.84 21.41 -19.74
N GLY A 355 24.85 20.97 -20.49
CA GLY A 355 26.08 21.68 -20.77
C GLY A 355 27.27 20.84 -20.31
N GLY A 356 28.10 20.38 -21.26
CA GLY A 356 29.28 19.56 -20.97
C GLY A 356 30.42 20.39 -20.37
N ASP A 357 30.24 20.83 -19.12
CA ASP A 357 31.25 21.48 -18.30
C ASP A 357 31.96 20.42 -17.43
N GLU A 358 33.29 20.33 -17.53
CA GLU A 358 34.09 19.31 -16.84
C GLU A 358 33.90 19.37 -15.31
N THR A 359 33.69 20.55 -14.73
CA THR A 359 33.49 20.69 -13.27
C THR A 359 32.11 20.20 -12.82
N VAL A 360 31.11 20.12 -13.72
CA VAL A 360 29.82 19.46 -13.41
C VAL A 360 29.96 17.95 -13.52
N ALA A 361 30.82 17.44 -14.40
CA ALA A 361 31.11 16.01 -14.50
C ALA A 361 31.88 15.49 -13.28
N GLU A 362 32.90 16.21 -12.80
CA GLU A 362 33.65 15.86 -11.56
C GLU A 362 32.78 15.88 -10.29
N LEU A 363 31.63 16.59 -10.32
CA LEU A 363 30.63 16.59 -9.25
C LEU A 363 29.52 15.54 -9.45
N ALA A 364 29.40 14.93 -10.64
CA ALA A 364 28.30 14.03 -10.95
C ALA A 364 28.40 12.70 -10.18
N ASP A 365 29.60 12.12 -10.05
CA ASP A 365 29.80 10.87 -9.30
C ASP A 365 29.42 11.04 -7.82
N GLY A 366 29.92 12.09 -7.15
CA GLY A 366 29.57 12.38 -5.76
C GLY A 366 28.12 12.86 -5.54
N LEU A 367 27.42 13.25 -6.62
CA LEU A 367 25.99 13.56 -6.60
C LEU A 367 25.13 12.33 -6.94
N LEU A 368 25.70 11.31 -7.60
CA LEU A 368 25.13 9.97 -7.70
C LEU A 368 25.29 9.22 -6.38
N ASP A 369 26.47 9.18 -5.75
CA ASP A 369 26.67 8.58 -4.41
C ASP A 369 25.68 9.17 -3.38
N ALA A 370 25.53 10.50 -3.36
CA ALA A 370 24.61 11.20 -2.46
C ALA A 370 23.13 11.13 -2.89
N ALA A 371 22.85 10.73 -4.13
CA ALA A 371 21.49 10.33 -4.54
C ALA A 371 21.22 8.89 -4.13
N GLU A 372 22.17 7.97 -4.28
CA GLU A 372 22.08 6.54 -3.95
C GLU A 372 21.83 6.33 -2.44
N GLU A 373 22.57 7.05 -1.57
CA GLU A 373 22.28 7.11 -0.13
C GLU A 373 20.87 7.67 0.18
N ARG A 374 20.33 8.53 -0.71
CA ARG A 374 18.99 9.14 -0.63
C ARG A 374 17.95 8.49 -1.55
N LEU A 375 18.21 7.30 -2.12
CA LEU A 375 17.30 6.62 -3.05
C LEU A 375 16.73 5.35 -2.42
N GLY A 376 17.53 4.61 -1.64
CA GLY A 376 17.13 3.32 -1.08
C GLY A 376 15.90 3.34 -0.16
N GLY A 377 15.53 4.49 0.42
CA GLY A 377 14.25 4.67 1.15
C GLY A 377 13.15 5.38 0.34
N PHE A 378 13.52 6.02 -0.76
CA PHE A 378 12.68 6.97 -1.51
C PHE A 378 12.00 6.27 -2.70
N ASP A 379 12.75 5.48 -3.47
CA ASP A 379 12.26 4.61 -4.58
C ASP A 379 11.15 3.65 -4.10
N ARG A 380 11.38 3.04 -2.93
CA ARG A 380 10.37 2.20 -2.28
C ARG A 380 9.09 2.98 -2.00
N ALA A 381 9.19 4.25 -1.57
CA ALA A 381 8.03 5.05 -1.17
C ALA A 381 7.22 5.61 -2.36
N ASP A 382 7.86 6.08 -3.44
CA ASP A 382 7.12 6.56 -4.61
C ASP A 382 6.56 5.41 -5.46
N ARG A 383 7.27 4.27 -5.55
CA ARG A 383 6.71 3.04 -6.12
C ARG A 383 5.49 2.55 -5.33
N TRP A 384 5.57 2.46 -4.00
CA TRP A 384 4.42 2.09 -3.16
C TRP A 384 3.23 3.04 -3.33
N LEU A 385 3.48 4.36 -3.42
CA LEU A 385 2.43 5.37 -3.66
C LEU A 385 1.69 5.17 -4.99
N VAL A 386 2.38 4.73 -6.03
CA VAL A 386 1.83 4.60 -7.40
C VAL A 386 1.30 3.19 -7.69
N GLU A 387 1.95 2.15 -7.19
CA GLU A 387 1.65 0.74 -7.49
C GLU A 387 0.76 0.10 -6.43
N ASP A 388 1.15 0.14 -5.15
CA ASP A 388 0.51 -0.65 -4.07
C ASP A 388 -0.67 0.08 -3.39
N LEU A 389 -0.50 1.35 -3.02
CA LEU A 389 -1.52 2.14 -2.33
C LEU A 389 -2.89 2.19 -3.06
N PRO A 390 -2.99 2.24 -4.41
CA PRO A 390 -4.26 2.09 -5.10
C PRO A 390 -4.98 0.76 -4.85
N PHE A 391 -4.25 -0.32 -4.55
CA PHE A 391 -4.83 -1.61 -4.19
C PHE A 391 -5.16 -1.68 -2.69
N GLU A 392 -4.35 -1.08 -1.80
CA GLU A 392 -4.65 -0.99 -0.36
C GLU A 392 -5.92 -0.19 -0.08
N VAL A 393 -6.02 1.04 -0.61
CA VAL A 393 -7.21 1.91 -0.47
C VAL A 393 -8.47 1.21 -0.98
N ARG A 394 -8.31 0.30 -1.95
CA ARG A 394 -9.39 -0.47 -2.54
C ARG A 394 -9.75 -1.73 -1.74
N GLY A 395 -8.77 -2.54 -1.35
CA GLY A 395 -8.96 -3.77 -0.58
C GLY A 395 -9.52 -3.51 0.82
N THR A 396 -9.24 -2.33 1.39
CA THR A 396 -9.81 -1.84 2.65
C THR A 396 -11.19 -1.18 2.50
N GLY A 397 -11.67 -0.96 1.27
CA GLY A 397 -12.93 -0.28 0.98
C GLY A 397 -12.90 1.24 1.19
N ASN A 398 -11.72 1.84 1.36
CA ASN A 398 -11.53 3.27 1.62
C ASN A 398 -11.58 4.17 0.36
N GLU A 399 -11.86 3.64 -0.84
CA GLU A 399 -12.08 4.42 -2.08
C GLU A 399 -13.01 5.64 -1.87
N GLY A 400 -14.03 5.52 -1.02
CA GLY A 400 -15.00 6.58 -0.74
C GLY A 400 -14.57 7.59 0.35
N THR A 401 -13.66 7.20 1.25
CA THR A 401 -13.18 7.99 2.40
C THR A 401 -11.84 8.66 2.13
N LEU A 402 -10.99 8.05 1.28
CA LEU A 402 -9.75 8.61 0.75
C LEU A 402 -9.90 9.16 -0.67
N ARG A 403 -11.14 9.43 -1.10
CA ARG A 403 -11.48 9.72 -2.50
C ARG A 403 -10.62 10.80 -3.16
N ASP A 404 -10.33 11.91 -2.48
CA ASP A 404 -9.60 13.02 -3.11
C ASP A 404 -8.14 12.64 -3.39
N LEU A 405 -7.56 11.75 -2.57
CA LEU A 405 -6.27 11.09 -2.81
C LEU A 405 -6.40 10.05 -3.93
N TYR A 406 -7.39 9.15 -3.84
CA TYR A 406 -7.57 8.06 -4.80
C TYR A 406 -7.85 8.53 -6.24
N ASP A 407 -8.70 9.54 -6.42
CA ASP A 407 -8.98 10.17 -7.71
C ASP A 407 -7.75 10.90 -8.30
N ALA A 408 -6.71 11.19 -7.49
CA ALA A 408 -5.51 11.92 -7.89
C ALA A 408 -4.28 11.04 -8.17
N LEU A 409 -4.17 9.83 -7.59
CA LEU A 409 -3.11 8.87 -7.91
C LEU A 409 -2.94 8.60 -9.43
N PRO A 410 -4.00 8.36 -10.24
CA PRO A 410 -3.83 8.13 -11.68
C PRO A 410 -3.49 9.36 -12.52
N GLU A 411 -3.46 10.57 -11.93
CA GLU A 411 -3.07 11.81 -12.62
C GLU A 411 -1.57 12.16 -12.42
N ILE A 412 -0.83 11.35 -11.64
CA ILE A 412 0.63 11.48 -11.48
C ILE A 412 1.31 11.28 -12.85
N ASP A 413 2.14 12.25 -13.23
CA ASP A 413 2.91 12.28 -14.50
C ASP A 413 4.42 12.40 -14.24
N ARG A 414 4.84 12.86 -13.05
CA ARG A 414 6.25 12.93 -12.62
C ARG A 414 6.41 12.88 -11.10
N ALA A 415 7.43 12.16 -10.63
CA ALA A 415 8.03 12.29 -9.30
C ALA A 415 9.24 13.23 -9.31
N GLU A 416 9.43 14.01 -8.23
CA GLU A 416 10.60 14.86 -7.98
C GLU A 416 11.15 14.61 -6.58
N ILE A 417 12.27 13.88 -6.51
CA ILE A 417 13.03 13.64 -5.28
C ILE A 417 13.77 14.92 -4.89
N GLY A 418 13.69 15.32 -3.61
CA GLY A 418 14.17 16.63 -3.14
C GLY A 418 13.43 17.83 -3.76
N GLY A 419 12.21 17.60 -4.27
CA GLY A 419 11.44 18.58 -5.04
C GLY A 419 11.02 19.81 -4.23
N THR A 420 10.78 20.94 -4.92
CA THR A 420 10.27 22.17 -4.28
C THR A 420 8.89 22.58 -4.78
N VAL A 421 8.02 22.98 -3.86
CA VAL A 421 6.70 23.55 -4.17
C VAL A 421 6.74 25.05 -3.93
N SER A 422 6.29 25.82 -4.91
CA SER A 422 6.08 27.27 -4.76
C SER A 422 4.69 27.52 -4.16
N ILE A 423 4.65 28.24 -3.04
CA ILE A 423 3.42 28.63 -2.33
C ILE A 423 3.16 30.14 -2.48
N GLU A 424 1.89 30.53 -2.60
CA GLU A 424 1.47 31.93 -2.68
C GLU A 424 0.85 32.38 -1.35
N LEU A 425 1.66 33.08 -0.55
CA LEU A 425 1.30 33.60 0.77
C LEU A 425 0.75 35.04 0.65
N ARG A 426 -0.16 35.42 1.57
CA ARG A 426 -0.79 36.75 1.57
C ARG A 426 -0.50 37.58 2.82
N GLU A 427 0.76 37.98 2.99
CA GLU A 427 1.17 38.85 4.09
C GLU A 427 0.82 40.33 3.84
N GLY A 428 0.27 41.01 4.86
CA GLY A 428 -0.04 42.45 4.81
C GLY A 428 -1.10 42.89 3.77
N GLY A 429 -1.54 42.00 2.89
CA GLY A 429 -2.39 42.28 1.73
C GLY A 429 -1.66 42.16 0.38
N GLU A 430 -0.33 42.09 0.40
CA GLU A 430 0.53 41.81 -0.75
C GLU A 430 0.66 40.28 -0.96
N GLU A 431 1.05 39.86 -2.16
CA GLU A 431 1.19 38.44 -2.53
C GLU A 431 2.68 38.09 -2.62
N VAL A 432 3.12 37.23 -1.71
CA VAL A 432 4.52 36.79 -1.56
C VAL A 432 4.63 35.36 -2.07
N ARG A 433 5.68 35.07 -2.84
CA ARG A 433 5.98 33.71 -3.30
C ARG A 433 7.17 33.16 -2.55
N GLU A 434 6.97 32.01 -1.92
CA GLU A 434 8.02 31.28 -1.19
C GLU A 434 8.16 29.87 -1.77
N GLN A 435 9.28 29.20 -1.50
CA GLN A 435 9.48 27.80 -1.84
C GLN A 435 9.60 26.97 -0.56
N ARG A 436 8.93 25.82 -0.54
CA ARG A 436 9.13 24.75 0.44
C ARG A 436 9.78 23.57 -0.27
N SER A 437 10.75 22.94 0.37
CA SER A 437 11.37 21.69 -0.09
C SER A 437 10.73 20.51 0.63
N PHE A 438 10.63 19.38 -0.05
CA PHE A 438 10.16 18.10 0.48
C PHE A 438 11.07 16.99 -0.03
N ASP A 439 11.06 15.84 0.63
CA ASP A 439 11.82 14.68 0.20
C ASP A 439 11.28 14.07 -1.10
N LEU A 440 9.95 14.13 -1.29
CA LEU A 440 9.27 13.75 -2.53
C LEU A 440 8.19 14.77 -2.89
N VAL A 441 8.08 15.12 -4.19
CA VAL A 441 6.94 15.86 -4.74
C VAL A 441 6.40 15.12 -5.96
N LEU A 442 5.14 14.67 -5.92
CA LEU A 442 4.45 14.03 -7.04
C LEU A 442 3.56 15.06 -7.75
N ARG A 443 3.62 15.12 -9.08
CA ARG A 443 2.99 16.16 -9.89
C ARG A 443 2.10 15.64 -11.02
N ASP A 444 1.13 16.46 -11.39
CA ASP A 444 0.36 16.28 -12.61
C ASP A 444 1.16 16.63 -13.88
N ARG A 445 0.58 16.31 -15.05
CA ARG A 445 1.13 16.62 -16.38
C ARG A 445 1.30 18.12 -16.67
N MET A 446 0.69 19.00 -15.87
CA MET A 446 0.82 20.45 -15.98
C MET A 446 1.90 21.02 -15.03
N GLY A 447 2.41 20.22 -14.09
CA GLY A 447 3.43 20.57 -13.10
C GLY A 447 2.88 21.02 -11.75
N HIS A 448 1.57 20.94 -11.51
CA HIS A 448 0.99 21.22 -10.20
C HIS A 448 1.32 20.07 -9.22
N PRO A 449 1.53 20.36 -7.92
CA PRO A 449 1.66 19.32 -6.91
C PRO A 449 0.33 18.58 -6.73
N LEU A 450 0.40 17.25 -6.70
CA LEU A 450 -0.67 16.35 -6.26
C LEU A 450 -0.37 15.87 -4.83
N PHE A 451 0.86 15.45 -4.58
CA PHE A 451 1.32 14.96 -3.29
C PHE A 451 2.70 15.49 -2.93
N VAL A 452 2.98 15.57 -1.63
CA VAL A 452 4.35 15.74 -1.09
C VAL A 452 4.60 14.69 -0.01
N ALA A 453 5.87 14.33 0.20
CA ALA A 453 6.27 13.53 1.36
C ALA A 453 7.55 14.07 2.02
N ASP A 454 7.58 13.98 3.35
CA ASP A 454 8.79 14.10 4.18
C ASP A 454 9.13 12.70 4.71
N LEU A 455 10.39 12.27 4.60
CA LEU A 455 10.82 10.90 4.92
C LEU A 455 11.79 10.88 6.10
N ASN A 456 11.60 9.92 7.02
CA ASN A 456 12.50 9.66 8.15
C ASN A 456 13.07 8.24 8.07
N ASP A 457 14.26 8.14 7.47
CA ASP A 457 15.12 6.95 7.39
C ASP A 457 15.90 6.66 8.70
N SER A 458 15.78 7.53 9.71
CA SER A 458 16.39 7.28 11.01
C SER A 458 15.67 6.18 11.78
N ARG A 459 16.45 5.47 12.60
CA ARG A 459 15.94 4.55 13.62
C ARG A 459 15.32 5.30 14.80
N ASP A 460 15.64 6.58 14.97
CA ASP A 460 14.97 7.45 15.92
C ASP A 460 13.53 7.78 15.46
N PRO A 461 12.54 7.81 16.38
CA PRO A 461 11.15 8.02 16.02
C PRO A 461 10.89 9.42 15.45
N THR A 462 9.90 9.53 14.58
CA THR A 462 9.52 10.80 13.95
C THR A 462 8.89 11.74 14.98
N PRO A 463 9.51 12.91 15.27
CA PRO A 463 9.08 13.79 16.35
C PRO A 463 7.92 14.69 15.93
N GLU A 464 7.22 15.22 16.93
CA GLU A 464 6.06 16.14 16.81
C GLU A 464 6.31 17.26 15.79
N GLY A 465 7.41 18.01 15.95
CA GLY A 465 7.74 19.17 15.12
C GLY A 465 7.98 18.88 13.63
N THR A 466 8.33 17.65 13.25
CA THR A 466 8.40 17.24 11.84
C THR A 466 7.00 17.20 11.23
N LEU A 467 6.02 16.65 11.96
CA LEU A 467 4.65 16.60 11.48
C LEU A 467 3.94 17.96 11.58
N GLU A 468 4.25 18.79 12.58
CA GLU A 468 3.79 20.18 12.63
C GLU A 468 4.20 20.92 11.34
N SER A 469 5.47 20.83 10.96
CA SER A 469 6.01 21.40 9.70
C SER A 469 5.26 20.88 8.47
N LEU A 470 5.10 19.56 8.32
CA LEU A 470 4.37 18.98 7.18
C LEU A 470 2.90 19.44 7.14
N VAL A 471 2.26 19.58 8.30
CA VAL A 471 0.86 20.04 8.40
C VAL A 471 0.71 21.53 8.08
N GLU A 472 1.64 22.39 8.50
CA GLU A 472 1.64 23.81 8.12
C GLU A 472 1.92 23.97 6.61
N ASN A 473 2.97 23.33 6.11
CA ASN A 473 3.33 23.34 4.69
C ASN A 473 2.22 22.78 3.79
N GLY A 474 1.60 21.67 4.17
CA GLY A 474 0.48 21.07 3.45
C GLY A 474 -0.75 21.99 3.38
N ARG A 475 -0.99 22.81 4.41
CA ARG A 475 -2.04 23.85 4.39
C ARG A 475 -1.70 24.96 3.41
N ASP A 476 -0.47 25.49 3.42
CA ASP A 476 -0.09 26.57 2.49
C ASP A 476 -0.09 26.11 1.02
N ILE A 477 0.30 24.87 0.74
CA ILE A 477 0.18 24.25 -0.59
C ILE A 477 -1.30 24.11 -0.95
N ALA A 478 -2.12 23.49 -0.09
CA ALA A 478 -3.56 23.28 -0.35
C ALA A 478 -4.32 24.60 -0.53
N ALA A 479 -3.89 25.69 0.11
CA ALA A 479 -4.48 27.01 -0.02
C ALA A 479 -4.21 27.64 -1.40
N SER A 480 -3.04 27.35 -1.98
CA SER A 480 -2.56 27.94 -3.24
C SER A 480 -2.71 27.03 -4.47
N ASN A 481 -2.89 25.71 -4.28
CA ASN A 481 -3.01 24.71 -5.34
C ASN A 481 -4.28 23.86 -5.15
N GLU A 482 -5.29 24.04 -6.02
CA GLU A 482 -6.57 23.28 -5.95
C GLU A 482 -6.43 21.79 -6.31
N THR A 483 -5.29 21.37 -6.88
CA THR A 483 -4.97 19.97 -7.26
C THR A 483 -4.38 19.15 -6.13
N PHE A 484 -3.94 19.79 -5.04
CA PHE A 484 -3.16 19.13 -4.00
C PHE A 484 -4.05 18.23 -3.13
N ALA A 485 -3.77 16.93 -3.16
CA ALA A 485 -4.63 15.87 -2.68
C ALA A 485 -4.16 15.22 -1.37
N GLY A 486 -2.85 15.19 -1.10
CA GLY A 486 -2.32 14.61 0.14
C GLY A 486 -0.88 14.99 0.51
N ALA A 487 -0.55 14.81 1.79
CA ALA A 487 0.78 15.01 2.35
C ALA A 487 1.15 13.79 3.19
N PHE A 488 2.32 13.20 2.94
CA PHE A 488 2.77 11.96 3.57
C PHE A 488 3.93 12.23 4.53
N ALA A 489 3.86 11.71 5.75
CA ALA A 489 5.03 11.49 6.59
C ALA A 489 5.32 9.99 6.57
N VAL A 490 6.55 9.60 6.22
CA VAL A 490 6.96 8.19 6.13
C VAL A 490 8.13 7.95 7.07
N THR A 491 8.18 6.81 7.75
CA THR A 491 9.30 6.48 8.66
C THR A 491 9.67 5.00 8.66
N GLU A 492 10.96 4.68 8.71
CA GLU A 492 11.46 3.31 8.95
C GLU A 492 11.43 2.89 10.44
N SER A 493 10.82 3.71 11.31
CA SER A 493 10.78 3.48 12.76
C SER A 493 9.35 3.51 13.31
N PHE A 494 8.94 4.60 13.96
CA PHE A 494 7.58 4.85 14.46
C PHE A 494 7.36 6.34 14.71
N PHE A 495 6.10 6.76 14.82
CA PHE A 495 5.75 8.14 15.17
C PHE A 495 5.74 8.37 16.70
N GLU A 496 6.31 9.48 17.17
CA GLU A 496 6.18 9.86 18.57
C GLU A 496 4.71 10.17 18.93
N PRO A 497 4.28 9.97 20.19
CA PRO A 497 2.91 10.26 20.63
C PRO A 497 2.46 11.70 20.34
N GLY A 498 3.39 12.68 20.39
CA GLY A 498 3.12 14.07 20.03
C GLY A 498 2.74 14.20 18.55
N ALA A 499 3.48 13.57 17.63
CA ALA A 499 3.15 13.58 16.20
C ALA A 499 1.76 12.95 15.93
N LEU A 500 1.39 11.88 16.64
CA LEU A 500 0.04 11.29 16.54
C LEU A 500 -1.05 12.24 17.09
N GLU A 501 -0.76 13.02 18.13
CA GLU A 501 -1.65 14.07 18.64
C GLU A 501 -1.79 15.22 17.61
N THR A 502 -0.68 15.71 17.04
CA THR A 502 -0.67 16.68 15.92
C THR A 502 -1.49 16.19 14.72
N ALA A 503 -1.36 14.93 14.33
CA ALA A 503 -2.14 14.33 13.24
C ALA A 503 -3.64 14.39 13.53
N SER A 504 -4.05 13.94 14.71
CA SER A 504 -5.44 13.93 15.17
C SER A 504 -6.05 15.34 15.21
N ASP A 505 -5.33 16.32 15.76
CA ASP A 505 -5.78 17.70 15.82
C ASP A 505 -5.83 18.36 14.44
N ALA A 506 -4.90 18.04 13.53
CA ALA A 506 -4.87 18.57 12.17
C ALA A 506 -6.08 18.13 11.33
N VAL A 507 -6.56 16.90 11.52
CA VAL A 507 -7.72 16.32 10.80
C VAL A 507 -9.04 16.53 11.53
N GLY A 508 -8.99 17.02 12.79
CA GLY A 508 -10.16 17.37 13.60
C GLY A 508 -10.79 16.20 14.37
N GLY A 509 -9.97 15.27 14.86
CA GLY A 509 -10.31 13.99 15.51
C GLY A 509 -10.94 14.08 16.92
N GLY A 510 -11.93 14.96 17.12
CA GLY A 510 -12.77 14.92 18.32
C GLY A 510 -13.79 13.77 18.29
N LEU A 511 -14.21 13.26 19.46
CA LEU A 511 -15.17 12.14 19.68
C LEU A 511 -16.54 12.18 18.94
N PHE A 512 -16.79 13.18 18.10
CA PHE A 512 -18.00 13.34 17.29
C PHE A 512 -17.72 13.84 15.85
N SER A 513 -16.49 13.70 15.34
CA SER A 513 -16.08 14.14 14.00
C SER A 513 -16.76 13.32 12.89
N ARG A 514 -17.90 13.81 12.38
CA ARG A 514 -18.74 13.13 11.38
C ARG A 514 -18.25 13.37 9.94
N SER A 515 -16.93 13.38 9.72
CA SER A 515 -16.31 13.56 8.41
C SER A 515 -16.57 12.34 7.52
N LYS A 516 -16.91 12.58 6.24
CA LYS A 516 -17.00 11.51 5.21
C LYS A 516 -15.64 11.20 4.57
N ARG A 517 -14.57 11.79 5.09
CA ARG A 517 -13.21 11.67 4.57
C ARG A 517 -12.29 11.30 5.73
N ALA A 518 -11.47 10.27 5.52
CA ALA A 518 -10.51 9.80 6.50
C ALA A 518 -9.26 10.70 6.46
N SER A 519 -8.69 10.99 7.64
CA SER A 519 -7.48 11.82 7.81
C SER A 519 -7.43 13.12 6.99
N PHE A 520 -8.55 13.84 6.87
CA PHE A 520 -8.67 14.96 5.94
C PHE A 520 -8.47 16.33 6.61
N VAL A 521 -7.31 16.95 6.40
CA VAL A 521 -6.99 18.30 6.88
C VAL A 521 -7.78 19.32 6.06
N LYS A 522 -8.71 20.00 6.73
CA LYS A 522 -9.75 20.79 6.07
C LYS A 522 -9.50 22.30 6.15
N LEU A 523 -9.25 22.93 5.01
CA LEU A 523 -9.11 24.40 4.90
C LEU A 523 -10.45 25.10 4.66
N SER A 524 -11.32 24.55 3.81
CA SER A 524 -12.58 25.20 3.41
C SER A 524 -13.75 24.23 3.28
N ARG A 525 -14.86 24.65 2.63
CA ARG A 525 -15.98 23.77 2.29
C ARG A 525 -15.67 22.83 1.10
N LYS A 526 -14.60 23.09 0.35
CA LYS A 526 -14.21 22.36 -0.87
C LYS A 526 -12.72 22.01 -0.96
N GLN A 527 -11.91 22.49 -0.03
CA GLN A 527 -10.45 22.56 -0.13
C GLN A 527 -9.82 22.01 1.14
N GLY A 528 -8.74 21.25 1.00
CA GLY A 528 -8.15 20.40 2.02
C GLY A 528 -7.53 19.17 1.37
N TYR A 529 -6.74 18.42 2.13
CA TYR A 529 -5.93 17.31 1.65
C TYR A 529 -5.95 16.16 2.67
N HIS A 530 -5.56 14.96 2.24
CA HIS A 530 -5.37 13.82 3.14
C HIS A 530 -3.98 13.87 3.77
N LEU A 531 -3.90 13.89 5.11
CA LEU A 531 -2.66 13.72 5.84
C LEU A 531 -2.44 12.21 6.07
N CYS A 532 -1.31 11.71 5.62
CA CYS A 532 -1.02 10.28 5.61
C CYS A 532 0.24 10.00 6.44
N LEU A 533 0.14 9.16 7.47
CA LEU A 533 1.28 8.71 8.26
C LEU A 533 1.54 7.25 7.93
N VAL A 534 2.77 6.94 7.52
CA VAL A 534 3.17 5.66 6.95
C VAL A 534 4.39 5.13 7.68
N GLU A 535 4.35 3.88 8.12
CA GLU A 535 5.45 3.19 8.78
C GLU A 535 5.97 2.08 7.86
N ALA A 536 7.25 2.16 7.48
CA ALA A 536 7.93 1.13 6.69
C ALA A 536 8.38 0.01 7.62
N ARG A 537 7.85 -1.21 7.42
CA ARG A 537 8.08 -2.38 8.28
C ARG A 537 8.07 -3.67 7.47
N ASP A 538 8.89 -4.63 7.89
CA ASP A 538 8.95 -5.98 7.33
C ASP A 538 9.10 -6.03 5.79
N GLY A 539 9.76 -5.01 5.21
CA GLY A 539 10.00 -4.86 3.77
C GLY A 539 8.95 -4.04 3.01
N GLY A 540 7.77 -3.80 3.57
CA GLY A 540 6.69 -3.01 2.98
C GLY A 540 6.42 -1.69 3.71
N PHE A 541 5.34 -1.01 3.32
CA PHE A 541 4.78 0.15 4.01
C PHE A 541 3.40 -0.17 4.57
N HIS A 542 3.04 0.50 5.66
CA HIS A 542 1.71 0.42 6.26
C HIS A 542 1.24 1.83 6.59
N MET A 543 0.10 2.26 6.03
CA MET A 543 -0.48 3.54 6.41
C MET A 543 -1.21 3.41 7.75
N THR A 544 -0.60 3.96 8.81
CA THR A 544 -1.12 3.95 10.20
C THR A 544 -2.17 5.06 10.43
N VAL A 545 -2.12 6.15 9.65
CA VAL A 545 -3.13 7.21 9.69
C VAL A 545 -3.47 7.66 8.26
N PRO A 546 -4.72 7.46 7.76
CA PRO A 546 -5.73 6.59 8.37
C PRO A 546 -5.29 5.12 8.28
N ASP A 547 -5.61 4.36 9.31
CA ASP A 547 -5.41 2.91 9.41
C ASP A 547 -6.03 2.19 8.20
N LEU A 548 -5.18 1.51 7.40
CA LEU A 548 -5.54 0.67 6.25
C LEU A 548 -5.18 -0.80 6.53
#